data_AF-A0A437MA01-F1
#
_entry.id   AF-A0A437MA01-F1
#
_cell.length_a   1.000
_cell.length_b   1.000
_cell.length_c   1.000
_cell.angle_alpha   90.00
_cell.angle_beta   90.00
_cell.angle_gamma   90.00
#
_symmetry.space_group_name_H-M   'P 1'
#
loop_
_entity.id
_entity.type
_entity.pdbx_description
1 polymer ?
#
loop_
_entity_poly.entity_id
_entity_poly.type
_entity_poly.pdbx_seq_one_letter_code
_entity_poly.pdbx_strand_id
1 'polypeptide(L)'
;MLGNMETAPNEDLTPAGARARGMNERRQRLVRAAKELINERENGEFSMPELAARAGLSLATPYNLFGSKAAILEAVFQREIEHFHAVYATISPAPPVDRVLAVIEHLLQVFERKPHFYRALSRGMATLGAEESARLISPLSDLLLRPLVEGLVDDGTIRLDLPKPMLTAQITRMYEATMQRWVRRGWDAVRMRSEMRASILIVCLGMFGEEYRPELLAALHQSVLPESAPESA
;
A
#
# COMPACT_ATOMS: atom_id res chain seq x y z
N MET A 1 -7.36 -42.40 -32.73
CA MET A 1 -8.54 -41.51 -32.74
C MET A 1 -8.13 -40.18 -32.16
N LEU A 2 -7.96 -39.17 -33.01
CA LEU A 2 -7.54 -37.82 -32.64
C LEU A 2 -8.81 -37.04 -32.27
N GLY A 3 -8.98 -36.75 -30.98
CA GLY A 3 -10.08 -35.93 -30.48
C GLY A 3 -9.77 -34.44 -30.69
N ASN A 4 -10.68 -33.76 -31.38
CA ASN A 4 -10.64 -32.33 -31.67
C ASN A 4 -10.37 -31.48 -30.41
N MET A 5 -9.26 -30.74 -30.41
CA MET A 5 -9.13 -29.52 -29.62
C MET A 5 -9.96 -28.44 -30.30
N GLU A 6 -11.21 -28.31 -29.86
CA GLU A 6 -12.07 -27.18 -30.19
C GLU A 6 -11.46 -25.94 -29.51
N THR A 7 -10.67 -25.18 -30.27
CA THR A 7 -10.15 -23.88 -29.86
C THR A 7 -11.34 -22.98 -29.53
N ALA A 8 -11.47 -22.62 -28.26
CA ALA A 8 -12.45 -21.63 -27.81
C ALA A 8 -12.39 -20.37 -28.71
N PRO A 9 -13.53 -19.75 -29.05
CA PRO A 9 -13.54 -18.54 -29.86
C PRO A 9 -12.69 -17.48 -29.17
N ASN A 10 -11.74 -16.92 -29.92
CA ASN A 10 -10.87 -15.84 -29.46
C ASN A 10 -11.73 -14.58 -29.24
N GLU A 11 -12.30 -14.41 -28.04
CA GLU A 11 -13.18 -13.27 -27.67
C GLU A 11 -12.54 -11.90 -27.97
N ASP A 12 -11.22 -11.88 -28.08
CA ASP A 12 -10.39 -10.74 -28.47
C ASP A 12 -10.68 -10.19 -29.89
N LEU A 13 -11.20 -10.97 -30.84
CA LEU A 13 -11.42 -10.47 -32.21
C LEU A 13 -12.80 -9.83 -32.44
N THR A 14 -13.63 -9.72 -31.40
CA THR A 14 -14.97 -9.13 -31.51
C THR A 14 -14.95 -7.58 -31.44
N PRO A 15 -15.94 -6.88 -32.03
CA PRO A 15 -16.11 -5.43 -31.86
C PRO A 15 -16.28 -4.99 -30.39
N ALA A 16 -16.74 -5.89 -29.53
CA ALA A 16 -16.77 -5.69 -28.08
C ALA A 16 -15.36 -5.73 -27.46
N GLY A 17 -14.54 -6.73 -27.84
CA GLY A 17 -13.14 -6.84 -27.42
C GLY A 17 -12.27 -5.66 -27.87
N ALA A 18 -12.47 -5.16 -29.10
CA ALA A 18 -11.77 -3.98 -29.61
C ALA A 18 -12.11 -2.70 -28.81
N ARG A 19 -13.37 -2.53 -28.42
CA ARG A 19 -13.80 -1.40 -27.57
C ARG A 19 -13.23 -1.50 -26.16
N ALA A 20 -13.24 -2.70 -25.57
CA ALA A 20 -12.67 -2.96 -24.25
C ALA A 20 -11.15 -2.68 -24.21
N ARG A 21 -10.39 -3.11 -25.22
CA ARG A 21 -8.96 -2.80 -25.37
C ARG A 21 -8.71 -1.30 -25.46
N GLY A 22 -9.42 -0.61 -26.36
CA GLY A 22 -9.26 0.83 -26.50
C GLY A 22 -9.64 1.61 -25.23
N MET A 23 -10.55 1.09 -24.41
CA MET A 23 -10.86 1.64 -23.09
C MET A 23 -9.72 1.41 -22.10
N ASN A 24 -9.18 0.19 -22.05
CA ASN A 24 -8.07 -0.15 -21.15
C ASN A 24 -6.79 0.64 -21.49
N GLU A 25 -6.45 0.79 -22.77
CA GLU A 25 -5.32 1.61 -23.22
C GLU A 25 -5.46 3.07 -22.78
N ARG A 26 -6.67 3.64 -22.89
CA ARG A 26 -6.96 5.00 -22.40
C ARG A 26 -6.82 5.10 -20.89
N ARG A 27 -7.29 4.10 -20.12
CA ARG A 27 -7.08 4.05 -18.66
C ARG A 27 -5.60 4.02 -18.32
N GLN A 28 -4.82 3.18 -18.99
CA GLN A 28 -3.37 3.08 -18.77
C GLN A 28 -2.63 4.37 -19.11
N ARG A 29 -3.02 5.07 -20.19
CA ARG A 29 -2.46 6.39 -20.54
C ARG A 29 -2.73 7.42 -19.46
N LEU A 30 -3.94 7.47 -18.90
CA LEU A 30 -4.27 8.37 -17.79
C LEU A 30 -3.46 8.05 -16.54
N VAL A 31 -3.37 6.77 -16.15
CA VAL A 31 -2.57 6.37 -14.97
C VAL A 31 -1.09 6.73 -15.15
N ARG A 32 -0.54 6.53 -16.35
CA ARG A 32 0.85 6.91 -16.67
C ARG A 32 1.06 8.43 -16.59
N ALA A 33 0.19 9.20 -17.23
CA ALA A 33 0.25 10.66 -17.20
C ALA A 33 0.11 11.23 -15.78
N ALA A 34 -0.77 10.66 -14.96
CA ALA A 34 -0.91 11.05 -13.56
C ALA A 34 0.37 10.76 -12.77
N LYS A 35 0.97 9.57 -12.95
CA LYS A 35 2.24 9.23 -12.31
C LYS A 35 3.37 10.19 -12.71
N GLU A 36 3.44 10.59 -13.97
CA GLU A 36 4.42 11.59 -14.45
C GLU A 36 4.20 12.94 -13.74
N LEU A 37 2.97 13.46 -13.73
CA LEU A 37 2.62 14.71 -13.07
C LEU A 37 2.93 14.71 -11.56
N ILE A 38 2.70 13.57 -10.88
CA ILE A 38 3.03 13.43 -9.45
C ILE A 38 4.56 13.44 -9.23
N ASN A 39 5.33 12.84 -10.13
CA ASN A 39 6.80 12.85 -10.01
C ASN A 39 7.40 14.24 -10.27
N GLU A 40 6.77 15.04 -11.13
CA GLU A 40 7.20 16.40 -11.46
C GLU A 40 6.95 17.42 -10.32
N ARG A 41 6.11 17.09 -9.32
CA ARG A 41 5.60 18.06 -8.35
C ARG A 41 5.76 17.60 -6.91
N GLU A 42 6.30 18.48 -6.06
CA GLU A 42 6.50 18.19 -4.63
C GLU A 42 5.19 17.99 -3.84
N ASN A 43 4.10 18.65 -4.26
CA ASN A 43 2.78 18.52 -3.62
C ASN A 43 1.91 17.43 -4.27
N GLY A 44 2.33 16.84 -5.40
CA GLY A 44 1.56 15.85 -6.15
C GLY A 44 0.24 16.34 -6.72
N GLU A 45 0.01 17.66 -6.75
CA GLU A 45 -1.26 18.22 -7.21
C GLU A 45 -1.28 18.38 -8.72
N PHE A 46 -2.36 17.95 -9.36
CA PHE A 46 -2.68 18.27 -10.75
C PHE A 46 -4.19 18.43 -10.93
N SER A 47 -4.59 19.07 -12.02
CA SER A 47 -6.00 19.19 -12.39
C SER A 47 -6.42 18.08 -13.38
N MET A 48 -7.71 17.75 -13.42
CA MET A 48 -8.23 16.78 -14.40
C MET A 48 -8.07 17.25 -15.86
N PRO A 49 -8.27 18.55 -16.19
CA PRO A 49 -7.96 19.07 -17.53
C PRO A 49 -6.49 18.89 -17.93
N GLU A 50 -5.57 19.18 -17.01
CA GLU A 50 -4.15 18.98 -17.23
C GLU A 50 -3.79 17.51 -17.46
N LEU A 51 -4.37 16.61 -16.66
CA LEU A 51 -4.21 15.18 -16.86
C LEU A 51 -4.69 14.75 -18.25
N ALA A 52 -5.85 15.23 -18.70
CA ALA A 52 -6.37 14.93 -20.03
C ALA A 52 -5.42 15.40 -21.14
N ALA A 53 -4.92 16.64 -21.01
CA ALA A 53 -3.98 17.22 -21.96
C ALA A 53 -2.66 16.42 -22.00
N ARG A 54 -2.08 16.10 -20.84
CA ARG A 54 -0.86 15.27 -20.74
C ARG A 54 -1.07 13.88 -21.33
N ALA A 55 -2.23 13.28 -21.06
CA ALA A 55 -2.57 11.98 -21.60
C ALA A 55 -2.90 12.02 -23.09
N GLY A 56 -3.07 13.20 -23.73
CA GLY A 56 -3.48 13.35 -25.13
C GLY A 56 -4.93 12.88 -25.38
N LEU A 57 -5.83 13.19 -24.45
CA LEU A 57 -7.25 12.78 -24.45
C LEU A 57 -8.15 14.01 -24.28
N SER A 58 -9.44 13.86 -24.60
CA SER A 58 -10.42 14.93 -24.39
C SER A 58 -10.67 15.18 -22.90
N LEU A 59 -11.07 16.41 -22.54
CA LEU A 59 -11.34 16.84 -21.16
C LEU A 59 -12.37 15.95 -20.44
N ALA A 60 -13.35 15.40 -21.16
CA ALA A 60 -14.36 14.53 -20.59
C ALA A 60 -13.85 13.11 -20.28
N THR A 61 -12.77 12.67 -20.94
CA THR A 61 -12.31 11.28 -20.87
C THR A 61 -11.89 10.82 -19.45
N PRO A 62 -11.11 11.59 -18.66
CA PRO A 62 -10.76 11.18 -17.30
C PRO A 62 -12.00 11.01 -16.41
N TYR A 63 -12.97 11.93 -16.49
CA TYR A 63 -14.21 11.84 -15.74
C TYR A 63 -15.06 10.64 -16.16
N ASN A 64 -15.17 10.39 -17.47
CA ASN A 64 -15.92 9.22 -17.97
C ASN A 64 -15.29 7.89 -17.58
N LEU A 65 -13.96 7.81 -17.50
CA LEU A 65 -13.25 6.56 -17.21
C LEU A 65 -13.06 6.31 -15.72
N PHE A 66 -12.79 7.35 -14.92
CA PHE A 66 -12.46 7.19 -13.50
C PHE A 66 -13.44 7.87 -12.55
N GLY A 67 -14.28 8.79 -13.02
CA GLY A 67 -15.21 9.56 -12.20
C GLY A 67 -14.53 10.68 -11.40
N SER A 68 -13.45 10.37 -10.69
CA SER A 68 -12.78 11.32 -9.77
C SER A 68 -11.26 11.26 -9.85
N LYS A 69 -10.62 12.33 -9.36
CA LYS A 69 -9.16 12.38 -9.17
C LYS A 69 -8.69 11.33 -8.16
N ALA A 70 -9.44 11.10 -7.09
CA ALA A 70 -9.13 10.08 -6.09
C ALA A 70 -9.00 8.69 -6.73
N ALA A 71 -9.94 8.31 -7.60
CA ALA A 71 -9.91 7.01 -8.30
C ALA A 71 -8.69 6.87 -9.24
N ILE A 72 -8.18 7.96 -9.80
CA ILE A 72 -6.95 7.95 -10.61
C ILE A 72 -5.73 7.76 -9.72
N LEU A 73 -5.64 8.49 -8.61
CA LEU A 73 -4.53 8.37 -7.65
C LEU A 73 -4.49 6.97 -7.01
N GLU A 74 -5.65 6.41 -6.70
CA GLU A 74 -5.81 5.02 -6.26
C GLU A 74 -5.31 4.03 -7.33
N ALA A 75 -5.68 4.23 -8.59
CA ALA A 75 -5.20 3.38 -9.68
C ALA A 75 -3.69 3.52 -9.94
N VAL A 76 -3.12 4.71 -9.75
CA VAL A 76 -1.67 4.94 -9.76
C VAL A 76 -1.01 4.13 -8.65
N PHE A 77 -1.54 4.19 -7.43
CA PHE A 77 -1.01 3.44 -6.31
C PHE A 77 -1.11 1.93 -6.53
N GLN A 78 -2.29 1.43 -6.92
CA GLN A 78 -2.54 0.01 -7.17
C GLN A 78 -1.54 -0.58 -8.17
N ARG A 79 -1.20 0.19 -9.22
CA ARG A 79 -0.20 -0.21 -10.22
C ARG A 79 1.22 -0.29 -9.65
N GLU A 80 1.58 0.56 -8.69
CA GLU A 80 2.89 0.47 -8.04
C GLU A 80 3.00 -0.74 -7.12
N ILE A 81 1.88 -1.16 -6.51
CA ILE A 81 1.84 -2.27 -5.57
C ILE A 81 1.39 -3.61 -6.17
N GLU A 82 1.09 -3.66 -7.47
CA GLU A 82 0.63 -4.89 -8.15
C GLU A 82 1.65 -6.03 -8.05
N HIS A 83 2.95 -5.73 -8.00
CA HIS A 83 3.98 -6.77 -7.88
C HIS A 83 4.09 -7.37 -6.46
N PHE A 84 3.26 -6.93 -5.50
CA PHE A 84 3.32 -7.34 -4.10
C PHE A 84 2.35 -8.49 -3.75
N HIS A 85 1.50 -8.93 -4.68
CA HIS A 85 0.41 -9.89 -4.44
C HIS A 85 0.82 -11.26 -3.83
N ALA A 86 2.09 -11.67 -3.91
CA ALA A 86 2.53 -13.01 -3.47
C ALA A 86 3.51 -13.01 -2.28
N VAL A 87 3.75 -11.85 -1.66
CA VAL A 87 4.88 -11.73 -0.72
C VAL A 87 4.61 -12.47 0.59
N TYR A 88 3.40 -12.37 1.14
CA TYR A 88 3.12 -12.97 2.43
C TYR A 88 3.33 -14.50 2.45
N ALA A 89 2.99 -15.20 1.36
CA ALA A 89 3.20 -16.64 1.24
C ALA A 89 4.69 -17.05 1.36
N THR A 90 5.61 -16.15 1.02
CA THR A 90 7.06 -16.38 1.18
C THR A 90 7.54 -16.11 2.61
N ILE A 91 6.81 -15.28 3.36
CA ILE A 91 7.12 -14.88 4.73
C ILE A 91 6.49 -15.83 5.75
N SER A 92 5.30 -16.37 5.46
CA SER A 92 4.48 -17.15 6.40
C SER A 92 5.19 -18.33 7.08
N PRO A 93 6.21 -19.00 6.49
CA PRO A 93 6.93 -20.09 7.15
C PRO A 93 7.90 -19.64 8.26
N ALA A 94 8.19 -18.35 8.40
CA ALA A 94 9.14 -17.84 9.40
C ALA A 94 8.56 -17.84 10.83
N PRO A 95 9.40 -17.76 11.87
CA PRO A 95 8.94 -17.56 13.26
C PRO A 95 8.03 -16.33 13.42
N PRO A 96 7.08 -16.32 14.36
CA PRO A 96 6.02 -15.31 14.35
C PRO A 96 6.49 -13.86 14.44
N VAL A 97 7.50 -13.56 15.26
CA VAL A 97 8.09 -12.22 15.36
C VAL A 97 8.80 -11.84 14.05
N ASP A 98 9.56 -12.76 13.47
CA ASP A 98 10.21 -12.56 12.17
C ASP A 98 9.21 -12.28 11.04
N ARG A 99 8.03 -12.93 11.06
CA ARG A 99 6.97 -12.63 10.07
C ARG A 99 6.50 -11.19 10.15
N VAL A 100 6.27 -10.69 11.38
CA VAL A 100 5.87 -9.28 11.60
C VAL A 100 6.96 -8.35 11.07
N LEU A 101 8.22 -8.59 11.45
CA LEU A 101 9.34 -7.78 11.00
C LEU A 101 9.49 -7.82 9.48
N ALA A 102 9.43 -8.99 8.85
CA ALA A 102 9.54 -9.15 7.41
C ALA A 102 8.43 -8.41 6.66
N VAL A 103 7.18 -8.47 7.14
CA VAL A 103 6.07 -7.69 6.55
C VAL A 103 6.32 -6.19 6.70
N ILE A 104 6.80 -5.72 7.85
CA ILE A 104 7.15 -4.31 8.07
C ILE A 104 8.25 -3.88 7.11
N GLU A 105 9.35 -4.60 7.02
CA GLU A 105 10.46 -4.27 6.11
C GLU A 105 9.97 -4.24 4.65
N HIS A 106 9.07 -5.15 4.28
CA HIS A 106 8.52 -5.17 2.93
C HIS A 106 7.61 -3.96 2.64
N LEU A 107 6.78 -3.55 3.61
CA LEU A 107 6.00 -2.32 3.51
C LEU A 107 6.92 -1.10 3.37
N LEU A 108 7.98 -1.02 4.17
CA LEU A 108 8.94 0.10 4.13
C LEU A 108 9.69 0.18 2.80
N GLN A 109 10.09 -0.95 2.22
CA GLN A 109 10.76 -0.99 0.92
C GLN A 109 9.96 -0.32 -0.20
N VAL A 110 8.62 -0.37 -0.15
CA VAL A 110 7.75 0.34 -1.11
C VAL A 110 8.11 1.82 -1.12
N PHE A 111 8.13 2.44 0.06
CA PHE A 111 8.28 3.89 0.24
C PHE A 111 9.73 4.35 0.13
N GLU A 112 10.68 3.55 0.60
CA GLU A 112 12.12 3.87 0.54
C GLU A 112 12.65 3.98 -0.90
N ARG A 113 12.08 3.25 -1.85
CA ARG A 113 12.53 3.27 -3.26
C ARG A 113 12.22 4.58 -3.97
N LYS A 114 11.10 5.23 -3.64
CA LYS A 114 10.63 6.47 -4.31
C LYS A 114 9.99 7.44 -3.31
N PRO A 115 10.72 7.93 -2.30
CA PRO A 115 10.13 8.68 -1.19
C PRO A 115 9.47 9.97 -1.66
N HIS A 116 10.05 10.67 -2.64
CA HIS A 116 9.43 11.87 -3.25
C HIS A 116 8.06 11.55 -3.84
N PHE A 117 7.98 10.52 -4.68
CA PHE A 117 6.74 10.11 -5.33
C PHE A 117 5.63 9.76 -4.34
N TYR A 118 5.92 8.92 -3.34
CA TYR A 118 4.90 8.50 -2.37
C TYR A 118 4.48 9.63 -1.43
N ARG A 119 5.38 10.56 -1.10
CA ARG A 119 5.01 11.78 -0.37
C ARG A 119 4.09 12.67 -1.20
N ALA A 120 4.43 12.90 -2.47
CA ALA A 120 3.61 13.68 -3.39
C ALA A 120 2.22 13.02 -3.57
N LEU A 121 2.17 11.70 -3.80
CA LEU A 121 0.93 10.94 -3.91
C LEU A 121 0.08 11.03 -2.63
N SER A 122 0.69 10.88 -1.46
CA SER A 122 0.00 10.96 -0.16
C SER A 122 -0.55 12.37 0.09
N ARG A 123 0.21 13.42 -0.24
CA ARG A 123 -0.24 14.82 -0.15
C ARG A 123 -1.40 15.09 -1.10
N GLY A 124 -1.29 14.64 -2.35
CA GLY A 124 -2.34 14.79 -3.37
C GLY A 124 -3.64 14.08 -3.01
N MET A 125 -3.60 13.01 -2.21
CA MET A 125 -4.79 12.35 -1.67
C MET A 125 -5.31 13.04 -0.40
N ALA A 126 -4.43 13.52 0.47
CA ALA A 126 -4.81 14.25 1.68
C ALA A 126 -5.59 15.54 1.39
N THR A 127 -5.36 16.19 0.25
CA THR A 127 -6.15 17.36 -0.18
C THR A 127 -7.57 17.01 -0.62
N LEU A 128 -7.86 15.74 -0.88
CA LEU A 128 -9.20 15.26 -1.26
C LEU A 128 -10.04 14.86 -0.05
N GLY A 129 -9.40 14.48 1.07
CA GLY A 129 -10.07 14.14 2.32
C GLY A 129 -9.40 12.98 3.07
N ALA A 130 -9.86 12.76 4.31
CA ALA A 130 -9.37 11.69 5.16
C ALA A 130 -9.80 10.30 4.65
N GLU A 131 -11.03 10.18 4.12
CA GLU A 131 -11.54 8.93 3.56
C GLU A 131 -10.77 8.52 2.32
N GLU A 132 -10.48 9.47 1.42
CA GLU A 132 -9.66 9.24 0.24
C GLU A 132 -8.25 8.82 0.64
N SER A 133 -7.65 9.49 1.63
CA SER A 133 -6.33 9.12 2.15
C SER A 133 -6.29 7.66 2.64
N ALA A 134 -7.34 7.18 3.29
CA ALA A 134 -7.45 5.79 3.73
C ALA A 134 -7.54 4.80 2.54
N ARG A 135 -8.10 5.20 1.39
CA ARG A 135 -8.16 4.35 0.18
C ARG A 135 -6.79 4.05 -0.42
N LEU A 136 -5.78 4.91 -0.21
CA LEU A 136 -4.40 4.55 -0.58
C LEU A 136 -3.87 3.39 0.26
N ILE A 137 -4.37 3.20 1.48
CA ILE A 137 -3.78 2.27 2.44
C ILE A 137 -4.49 0.92 2.40
N SER A 138 -5.79 0.90 2.09
CA SER A 138 -6.60 -0.32 2.00
C SER A 138 -5.93 -1.44 1.19
N PRO A 139 -5.36 -1.20 -0.02
CA PRO A 139 -4.74 -2.26 -0.78
C PRO A 139 -3.54 -2.93 -0.07
N LEU A 140 -2.64 -2.15 0.53
CA LEU A 140 -1.50 -2.72 1.26
C LEU A 140 -1.95 -3.47 2.52
N SER A 141 -2.99 -2.96 3.19
CA SER A 141 -3.60 -3.66 4.33
C SER A 141 -4.12 -5.04 3.91
N ASP A 142 -4.80 -5.13 2.77
CA ASP A 142 -5.37 -6.37 2.28
C ASP A 142 -4.33 -7.37 1.76
N LEU A 143 -3.21 -6.86 1.21
CA LEU A 143 -2.15 -7.70 0.64
C LEU A 143 -1.18 -8.27 1.67
N LEU A 144 -0.94 -7.55 2.77
CA LEU A 144 0.15 -7.88 3.70
C LEU A 144 -0.33 -7.95 5.15
N LEU A 145 -1.06 -6.95 5.63
CA LEU A 145 -1.42 -6.87 7.06
C LEU A 145 -2.53 -7.86 7.43
N ARG A 146 -3.56 -7.99 6.60
CA ARG A 146 -4.65 -8.94 6.83
C ARG A 146 -4.15 -10.39 6.82
N PRO A 147 -3.42 -10.87 5.80
CA PRO A 147 -2.86 -12.23 5.83
C PRO A 147 -1.92 -12.47 7.01
N LEU A 148 -1.11 -11.47 7.39
CA LEU A 148 -0.25 -11.55 8.58
C LEU A 148 -1.05 -11.81 9.84
N VAL A 149 -2.09 -11.02 10.09
CA VAL A 149 -2.93 -11.16 11.30
C VAL A 149 -3.72 -12.46 11.27
N GLU A 150 -4.27 -12.84 10.12
CA GLU A 150 -4.97 -14.10 9.97
C GLU A 150 -4.06 -15.28 10.31
N GLY A 151 -2.85 -15.34 9.73
CA GLY A 151 -1.87 -16.39 10.02
C GLY A 151 -1.43 -16.42 11.48
N LEU A 152 -1.21 -15.27 12.11
CA LEU A 152 -0.86 -15.14 13.53
C LEU A 152 -1.99 -15.58 14.48
N VAL A 153 -3.24 -15.45 14.07
CA VAL A 153 -4.38 -15.98 14.85
C VAL A 153 -4.51 -17.48 14.61
N ASP A 154 -4.38 -17.94 13.37
CA ASP A 154 -4.60 -19.34 13.00
C ASP A 154 -3.56 -20.29 13.59
N ASP A 155 -2.33 -19.84 13.80
CA ASP A 155 -1.28 -20.62 14.47
C ASP A 155 -1.24 -20.44 16.01
N GLY A 156 -2.15 -19.63 16.57
CA GLY A 156 -2.27 -19.39 18.01
C GLY A 156 -1.22 -18.45 18.60
N THR A 157 -0.44 -17.74 17.76
CA THR A 157 0.49 -16.72 18.23
C THR A 157 -0.26 -15.58 18.94
N ILE A 158 -1.32 -15.05 18.33
CA ILE A 158 -2.19 -14.06 18.95
C ILE A 158 -3.19 -14.78 19.86
N ARG A 159 -3.16 -14.45 21.15
CA ARG A 159 -3.97 -15.09 22.20
C ARG A 159 -5.23 -14.30 22.57
N LEU A 160 -5.41 -13.11 22.01
CA LEU A 160 -6.58 -12.27 22.28
C LEU A 160 -7.83 -12.88 21.65
N ASP A 161 -8.85 -13.12 22.48
CA ASP A 161 -10.19 -13.54 22.02
C ASP A 161 -10.96 -12.34 21.46
N LEU A 162 -10.50 -11.85 20.31
CA LEU A 162 -11.03 -10.70 19.61
C LEU A 162 -11.21 -11.02 18.12
N PRO A 163 -12.22 -10.44 17.44
CA PRO A 163 -12.41 -10.65 16.01
C PRO A 163 -11.17 -10.27 15.19
N LYS A 164 -10.75 -11.15 14.26
CA LYS A 164 -9.62 -10.90 13.32
C LYS A 164 -9.68 -9.53 12.62
N PRO A 165 -10.84 -9.03 12.17
CA PRO A 165 -10.93 -7.69 11.56
C PRO A 165 -10.54 -6.57 12.52
N MET A 166 -10.82 -6.70 13.81
CA MET A 166 -10.47 -5.69 14.81
C MET A 166 -8.97 -5.67 15.09
N LEU A 167 -8.35 -6.85 15.20
CA LEU A 167 -6.90 -6.99 15.32
C LEU A 167 -6.17 -6.41 14.09
N THR A 168 -6.67 -6.73 12.90
CA THR A 168 -6.15 -6.19 11.63
C THR A 168 -6.27 -4.67 11.60
N ALA A 169 -7.45 -4.12 11.93
CA ALA A 169 -7.67 -2.69 11.96
C ALA A 169 -6.73 -1.96 12.93
N GLN A 170 -6.38 -2.57 14.07
CA GLN A 170 -5.44 -1.98 15.02
C GLN A 170 -4.03 -1.85 14.43
N ILE A 171 -3.52 -2.90 13.77
CA ILE A 171 -2.21 -2.84 13.10
C ILE A 171 -2.24 -1.85 11.95
N THR A 172 -3.31 -1.85 11.14
CA THR A 172 -3.51 -0.90 10.04
C THR A 172 -3.49 0.55 10.54
N ARG A 173 -4.15 0.87 11.66
CA ARG A 173 -4.12 2.22 12.25
C ARG A 173 -2.71 2.66 12.66
N MET A 174 -1.88 1.76 13.19
CA MET A 174 -0.48 2.08 13.53
C MET A 174 0.35 2.37 12.27
N TYR A 175 0.16 1.56 11.23
CA TYR A 175 0.78 1.79 9.93
C TYR A 175 0.36 3.14 9.32
N GLU A 176 -0.95 3.41 9.28
CA GLU A 176 -1.53 4.67 8.78
C GLU A 176 -0.99 5.89 9.55
N ALA A 177 -1.00 5.84 10.88
CA ALA A 177 -0.51 6.92 11.72
C ALA A 177 0.97 7.21 11.48
N THR A 178 1.79 6.16 11.33
CA THR A 178 3.23 6.29 11.06
C THR A 178 3.48 6.86 9.67
N MET A 179 2.73 6.41 8.65
CA MET A 179 2.82 6.95 7.29
C MET A 179 2.43 8.43 7.23
N GLN A 180 1.35 8.81 7.89
CA GLN A 180 0.95 10.21 7.98
C GLN A 180 2.02 11.07 8.67
N ARG A 181 2.69 10.55 9.71
CA ARG A 181 3.80 11.25 10.37
C ARG A 181 5.02 11.36 9.45
N TRP A 182 5.41 10.30 8.75
CA TRP A 182 6.51 10.33 7.79
C TRP A 182 6.29 11.41 6.70
N VAL A 183 5.07 11.51 6.17
CA VAL A 183 4.72 12.53 5.15
C VAL A 183 4.71 13.95 5.74
N ARG A 184 4.09 14.13 6.90
CA ARG A 184 3.90 15.46 7.52
C ARG A 184 5.16 16.02 8.17
N ARG A 185 5.98 15.15 8.77
CA ARG A 185 7.21 15.52 9.50
C ARG A 185 8.47 15.36 8.66
N GLY A 186 8.36 14.86 7.42
CA GLY A 186 9.51 14.71 6.53
C GLY A 186 10.57 13.72 7.02
N TRP A 187 10.20 12.75 7.86
CA TRP A 187 11.14 11.78 8.43
C TRP A 187 11.97 11.06 7.37
N ASP A 188 13.25 10.81 7.64
CA ASP A 188 14.07 9.95 6.81
C ASP A 188 13.65 8.46 6.93
N ALA A 189 14.26 7.61 6.11
CA ALA A 189 13.98 6.18 6.11
C ALA A 189 14.32 5.50 7.45
N VAL A 190 15.38 5.95 8.11
CA VAL A 190 15.85 5.38 9.38
C VAL A 190 14.81 5.61 10.47
N ARG A 191 14.34 6.85 10.63
CA ARG A 191 13.30 7.19 11.59
C ARG A 191 11.97 6.55 11.25
N MET A 192 11.57 6.55 9.98
CA MET A 192 10.34 5.88 9.54
C MET A 192 10.36 4.39 9.90
N ARG A 193 11.48 3.69 9.66
CA ARG A 193 11.66 2.28 10.01
C ARG A 193 11.58 2.06 11.52
N SER A 194 12.32 2.86 12.29
CA SER A 194 12.32 2.79 13.76
C SER A 194 10.90 2.93 14.33
N GLU A 195 10.18 3.98 13.93
CA GLU A 195 8.86 4.32 14.44
C GLU A 195 7.81 3.27 14.04
N MET A 196 7.88 2.75 12.81
CA MET A 196 6.98 1.70 12.32
C MET A 196 7.18 0.39 13.10
N ARG A 197 8.44 -0.04 13.23
CA ARG A 197 8.79 -1.26 13.97
C ARG A 197 8.36 -1.15 15.43
N ALA A 198 8.72 -0.04 16.10
CA ALA A 198 8.38 0.17 17.50
C ALA A 198 6.86 0.16 17.73
N SER A 199 6.10 0.91 16.92
CA SER A 199 4.64 1.01 17.06
C SER A 199 3.95 -0.35 16.92
N ILE A 200 4.37 -1.16 15.95
CA ILE A 200 3.75 -2.47 15.71
C ILE A 200 4.21 -3.50 16.76
N LEU A 201 5.49 -3.51 17.15
CA LEU A 201 5.99 -4.44 18.17
C LEU A 201 5.37 -4.17 19.55
N ILE A 202 5.13 -2.90 19.92
CA ILE A 202 4.41 -2.55 21.16
C ILE A 202 3.00 -3.12 21.15
N VAL A 203 2.31 -3.05 20.02
CA VAL A 203 0.98 -3.67 19.87
C VAL A 203 1.08 -5.19 19.97
N CYS A 204 2.09 -5.81 19.34
CA CYS A 204 2.32 -7.25 19.41
C CYS A 204 2.56 -7.73 20.85
N LEU A 205 3.23 -6.96 21.72
CA LEU A 205 3.41 -7.29 23.15
C LEU A 205 2.08 -7.47 23.90
N GLY A 206 1.01 -6.80 23.47
CA GLY A 206 -0.33 -6.97 24.04
C GLY A 206 -1.17 -8.05 23.36
N MET A 207 -0.79 -8.49 22.16
CA MET A 207 -1.55 -9.45 21.36
C MET A 207 -1.00 -10.88 21.44
N PHE A 208 0.33 -11.02 21.48
CA PHE A 208 1.02 -12.29 21.39
C PHE A 208 1.02 -13.02 22.74
N GLY A 209 1.17 -14.34 22.71
CA GLY A 209 1.44 -15.13 23.91
C GLY A 209 2.72 -14.68 24.65
N GLU A 210 2.74 -14.88 25.97
CA GLU A 210 3.86 -14.49 26.85
C GLU A 210 5.20 -15.14 26.44
N GLU A 211 5.16 -16.30 25.78
CA GLU A 211 6.32 -17.00 25.25
C GLU A 211 7.13 -16.16 24.24
N TYR A 212 6.49 -15.21 23.54
CA TYR A 212 7.15 -14.33 22.56
C TYR A 212 7.66 -13.01 23.15
N ARG A 213 7.33 -12.71 24.42
CA ARG A 213 7.69 -11.44 25.07
C ARG A 213 9.20 -11.14 25.02
N PRO A 214 10.12 -12.09 25.32
CA PRO A 214 11.55 -11.82 25.29
C PRO A 214 12.05 -11.42 23.90
N GLU A 215 11.58 -12.10 22.87
CA GLU A 215 11.95 -11.85 21.47
C GLU A 215 11.41 -10.49 20.98
N LEU A 216 10.14 -10.18 21.29
CA LEU A 216 9.52 -8.89 20.98
C LEU A 216 10.25 -7.72 21.66
N LEU A 217 10.63 -7.85 22.93
CA LEU A 217 11.39 -6.82 23.65
C LEU A 217 12.78 -6.62 23.06
N ALA A 218 13.48 -7.71 22.71
CA ALA A 218 14.78 -7.64 22.05
C ALA A 218 14.68 -6.91 20.69
N ALA A 219 13.68 -7.26 19.86
CA ALA A 219 13.42 -6.60 18.59
C ALA A 219 13.03 -5.12 18.76
N LEU A 220 12.27 -4.79 19.81
CA LEU A 220 11.87 -3.42 20.12
C LEU A 220 13.08 -2.57 20.51
N HIS A 221 13.95 -3.06 21.39
CA HIS A 221 15.17 -2.35 21.78
C HIS A 221 16.10 -2.07 20.59
N GLN A 222 16.18 -2.98 19.61
CA GLN A 222 16.94 -2.77 18.37
C GLN A 222 16.28 -1.76 17.42
N SER A 223 14.97 -1.50 17.59
CA SER A 223 14.18 -0.64 16.72
C SER A 223 14.11 0.80 17.21
N VAL A 224 14.37 1.07 18.49
CA VAL A 224 14.27 2.42 19.07
C VAL A 224 15.55 3.19 18.75
N LEU A 225 15.39 4.36 18.11
CA LEU A 225 16.50 5.30 17.96
C LEU A 225 16.91 5.86 19.32
N PRO A 226 18.22 6.04 19.60
CA PRO A 226 18.66 6.74 20.79
C PRO A 226 18.08 8.16 20.80
N GLU A 227 17.73 8.65 22.00
CA GLU A 227 17.10 9.94 22.23
C GLU A 227 18.06 11.09 21.85
N SER A 228 18.21 11.37 20.55
CA SER A 228 19.00 12.48 20.01
C SER A 228 18.79 12.63 18.50
N ALA A 229 17.68 13.22 18.10
CA ALA A 229 17.65 14.10 16.93
C ALA A 229 16.56 15.15 17.13
N PRO A 230 16.88 16.46 17.09
CA PRO A 230 15.88 17.50 17.20
C PRO A 230 14.84 17.33 16.09
N GLU A 231 13.56 17.50 16.44
CA GLU A 231 12.51 17.66 15.45
C GLU A 231 12.89 18.87 14.58
N SER A 232 13.32 18.61 13.33
CA SER A 232 13.54 19.69 12.38
C SER A 232 12.18 20.35 12.15
N ALA A 233 12.10 21.63 12.50
CA ALA A 233 10.92 22.49 12.36
C ALA A 233 10.51 22.65 10.89
#